data_AF-A0A5E4PG46-F1
#
_entry.id   AF-A0A5E4PG46-F1
#
_cell.length_a   1.000
_cell.length_b   1.000
_cell.length_c   1.000
_cell.angle_alpha   90.00
_cell.angle_beta   90.00
_cell.angle_gamma   90.00
#
_symmetry.space_group_name_H-M   'P 1'
#
loop_
_entity.id
_entity.type
_entity.pdbx_description
1 polymer ?
#
loop_
_entity_poly.entity_id
_entity_poly.type
_entity_poly.pdbx_seq_one_letter_code
_entity_poly.pdbx_strand_id
1 'polypeptide(L)'
;MQLRFFENKAPETDAIEMQTRMSENQSDAEFAARGTLHIPEEAAVHFCPDPEGKSLLRPITHTKISQDLFLHPPCFQDINQGGLTGDCYLLASLLAILALPQGAASIQSMMKDEGGTVVVRLFDDYHKPRFMRLEKSVPHHFGILNSGALWVKLMEKAYAAFHGGRYSILEKGFSHTAMAALAGASNQYFLEGYCSFPFQSAKSLASLRDYVDGNGVYLLNELMRLTPSTPRAIQKRMSQQVFQDNLNLFQQWMQWIQGKQDIWMKLIQRCHPVCKQDVREFFSSCAISVEAEEAVGKVKAWLEKEKVLSGPALTGEYSREELDLFTAIQKRLRQNCPMTVSTDEDFKEGLLPRHTYAVTGCEENAETHRKYIFVQNPHGASRSFLSKMFISGGRTSEDVLQSGAVRQWVVKIKSTDQSVSRMELSDFCQAFAFIDAFSAVTVQAMNERVKADCRLVSGNKC
;
A
#
# COMPACT_ATOMS: atom_id res chain seq x y z
N MET A 1 10.48 -35.62 -35.72
CA MET A 1 10.31 -35.11 -34.35
C MET A 1 9.50 -33.83 -34.44
N GLN A 2 8.17 -33.92 -34.31
CA GLN A 2 7.26 -32.78 -34.46
C GLN A 2 7.32 -31.93 -33.18
N LEU A 3 7.84 -30.71 -33.29
CA LEU A 3 7.81 -29.72 -32.22
C LEU A 3 6.39 -29.17 -32.13
N ARG A 4 5.69 -29.52 -31.03
CA ARG A 4 4.42 -28.91 -30.66
C ARG A 4 4.68 -27.47 -30.25
N PHE A 5 4.09 -26.53 -30.97
CA PHE A 5 3.95 -25.14 -30.54
C PHE A 5 3.04 -25.14 -29.30
N PHE A 6 3.60 -24.77 -28.15
CA PHE A 6 2.78 -24.34 -27.03
C PHE A 6 2.30 -22.92 -27.35
N GLU A 7 1.00 -22.80 -27.62
CA GLU A 7 0.32 -21.51 -27.60
C GLU A 7 0.32 -21.00 -26.15
N ASN A 8 1.19 -20.04 -25.88
CA ASN A 8 1.15 -19.28 -24.63
C ASN A 8 -0.13 -18.45 -24.62
N LYS A 9 -1.14 -18.90 -23.88
CA LYS A 9 -2.24 -18.02 -23.43
C LYS A 9 -1.63 -16.85 -22.65
N ALA A 10 -2.12 -15.65 -22.92
CA ALA A 10 -1.63 -14.42 -22.31
C ALA A 10 -1.82 -14.45 -20.78
N PRO A 11 -0.93 -13.80 -20.00
CA PRO A 11 -0.99 -13.72 -18.53
C PRO A 11 -2.20 -12.95 -17.97
N GLU A 12 -3.15 -12.50 -18.80
CA GLU A 12 -4.41 -11.90 -18.35
C GLU A 12 -5.30 -12.88 -17.57
N THR A 13 -5.17 -14.19 -17.81
CA THR A 13 -5.92 -15.19 -17.06
C THR A 13 -5.49 -15.26 -15.60
N ASP A 14 -4.25 -15.00 -15.23
CA ASP A 14 -3.75 -15.34 -13.89
C ASP A 14 -4.17 -14.32 -12.82
N ALA A 15 -4.25 -13.03 -13.14
CA ALA A 15 -4.72 -12.02 -12.18
C ALA A 15 -6.24 -12.10 -11.95
N ILE A 16 -6.99 -12.36 -13.03
CA ILE A 16 -8.43 -12.65 -12.95
C ILE A 16 -8.62 -13.96 -12.22
N GLU A 17 -7.86 -15.01 -12.52
CA GLU A 17 -7.96 -16.32 -11.86
C GLU A 17 -7.53 -16.26 -10.39
N MET A 18 -6.60 -15.38 -9.99
CA MET A 18 -6.27 -15.16 -8.58
C MET A 18 -7.39 -14.41 -7.86
N GLN A 19 -8.00 -13.39 -8.47
CA GLN A 19 -9.22 -12.74 -7.94
C GLN A 19 -10.40 -13.72 -7.91
N THR A 20 -10.55 -14.57 -8.92
CA THR A 20 -11.57 -15.61 -9.03
C THR A 20 -11.35 -16.69 -7.98
N ARG A 21 -10.13 -17.17 -7.75
CA ARG A 21 -9.79 -18.13 -6.68
C ARG A 21 -9.97 -17.53 -5.28
N MET A 22 -9.68 -16.24 -5.11
CA MET A 22 -10.01 -15.52 -3.87
C MET A 22 -11.53 -15.39 -3.68
N SER A 23 -12.29 -15.24 -4.76
CA SER A 23 -13.77 -15.24 -4.72
C SER A 23 -14.39 -16.63 -4.56
N GLU A 24 -13.76 -17.69 -5.10
CA GLU A 24 -14.24 -19.08 -5.01
C GLU A 24 -14.10 -19.62 -3.58
N ASN A 25 -13.06 -19.19 -2.84
CA ASN A 25 -12.92 -19.47 -1.41
C ASN A 25 -13.92 -18.70 -0.52
N GLN A 26 -14.73 -17.79 -1.07
CA GLN A 26 -15.82 -17.10 -0.34
C GLN A 26 -17.16 -17.85 -0.44
N SER A 27 -17.23 -18.98 -1.15
CA SER A 27 -18.49 -19.67 -1.48
C SER A 27 -19.21 -20.39 -0.32
N ASP A 28 -18.61 -20.47 0.88
CA ASP A 28 -19.24 -21.08 2.07
C ASP A 28 -19.77 -20.07 3.10
N ALA A 29 -19.59 -18.76 2.88
CA ALA A 29 -20.19 -17.76 3.76
C ALA A 29 -21.68 -17.59 3.39
N GLU A 30 -22.57 -17.85 4.34
CA GLU A 30 -24.01 -17.63 4.18
C GLU A 30 -24.25 -16.18 3.72
N PHE A 31 -24.64 -16.02 2.45
CA PHE A 31 -24.86 -14.72 1.85
C PHE A 31 -26.03 -14.01 2.57
N ALA A 32 -25.69 -12.98 3.34
CA ALA A 32 -26.66 -12.15 4.03
C ALA A 32 -26.98 -10.89 3.22
N ALA A 33 -28.02 -10.96 2.39
CA ALA A 33 -28.53 -9.81 1.61
C ALA A 33 -28.83 -8.57 2.48
N ARG A 34 -29.15 -8.80 3.77
CA ARG A 34 -29.47 -7.77 4.77
C ARG A 34 -28.28 -7.38 5.66
N GLY A 35 -27.09 -7.94 5.45
CA GLY A 35 -25.94 -7.73 6.33
C GLY A 35 -26.00 -8.52 7.65
N THR A 36 -24.88 -8.57 8.35
CA THR A 36 -24.66 -9.43 9.53
C THR A 36 -24.24 -8.65 10.78
N LEU A 37 -24.35 -7.32 10.76
CA LEU A 37 -23.97 -6.49 11.90
C LEU A 37 -24.70 -6.92 13.19
N HIS A 38 -23.90 -7.29 14.18
CA HIS A 38 -24.37 -7.55 15.54
C HIS A 38 -24.36 -6.25 16.35
N ILE A 39 -25.51 -5.90 16.91
CA ILE A 39 -25.69 -4.73 17.78
C ILE A 39 -25.86 -5.26 19.21
N PRO A 40 -24.95 -4.96 20.15
CA PRO A 40 -25.13 -5.32 21.56
C PRO A 40 -26.47 -4.78 22.10
N GLU A 41 -27.13 -5.52 23.00
CA GLU A 41 -28.45 -5.15 23.54
C GLU A 41 -28.41 -3.79 24.26
N GLU A 42 -27.29 -3.47 24.88
CA GLU A 42 -27.03 -2.23 25.61
C GLU A 42 -26.59 -1.06 24.71
N ALA A 43 -26.32 -1.30 23.43
CA ALA A 43 -25.80 -0.27 22.54
C ALA A 43 -26.89 0.72 22.12
N ALA A 44 -26.61 2.02 22.28
CA ALA A 44 -27.47 3.06 21.76
C ALA A 44 -27.36 3.12 20.22
N VAL A 45 -28.51 3.00 19.54
CA VAL A 45 -28.60 3.21 18.10
C VAL A 45 -29.15 4.61 17.84
N HIS A 46 -28.29 5.49 17.30
CA HIS A 46 -28.63 6.89 17.06
C HIS A 46 -29.22 7.06 15.66
N PHE A 47 -30.38 7.71 15.55
CA PHE A 47 -30.91 8.10 14.25
C PHE A 47 -30.10 9.29 13.71
N CYS A 48 -29.63 9.19 12.47
CA CYS A 48 -28.87 10.24 11.81
C CYS A 48 -29.64 10.71 10.57
N PRO A 49 -29.88 12.03 10.42
CA PRO A 49 -30.52 12.58 9.23
C PRO A 49 -29.61 12.43 8.00
N ASP A 50 -30.21 12.61 6.81
CA ASP A 50 -29.48 12.61 5.55
C ASP A 50 -28.43 13.73 5.52
N PRO A 51 -27.17 13.45 5.15
CA PRO A 51 -26.14 14.48 5.07
C PRO A 51 -26.48 15.56 4.05
N GLU A 52 -26.16 16.80 4.37
CA GLU A 52 -26.38 17.96 3.52
C GLU A 52 -25.19 18.20 2.58
N GLY A 53 -25.44 18.94 1.49
CA GLY A 53 -24.39 19.39 0.59
C GLY A 53 -24.94 20.11 -0.63
N LYS A 54 -24.03 20.51 -1.53
CA LYS A 54 -24.39 21.16 -2.80
C LYS A 54 -23.64 20.50 -3.95
N SER A 55 -24.33 20.26 -5.06
CA SER A 55 -23.76 19.91 -6.36
C SER A 55 -24.09 21.00 -7.36
N LEU A 56 -23.09 21.60 -8.03
CA LEU A 56 -23.31 22.66 -9.03
C LEU A 56 -24.32 23.73 -8.55
N LEU A 57 -24.13 24.23 -7.33
CA LEU A 57 -24.96 25.23 -6.63
C LEU A 57 -26.37 24.76 -6.19
N ARG A 58 -26.80 23.54 -6.52
CA ARG A 58 -28.09 22.98 -6.08
C ARG A 58 -27.92 22.13 -4.82
N PRO A 59 -28.85 22.19 -3.86
CA PRO A 59 -28.86 21.28 -2.73
C PRO A 59 -28.91 19.81 -3.18
N ILE A 60 -28.17 18.95 -2.50
CA ILE A 60 -28.30 17.50 -2.66
C ILE A 60 -29.66 17.08 -2.09
N THR A 61 -30.39 16.27 -2.84
CA THR A 61 -31.67 15.68 -2.45
C THR A 61 -31.52 14.17 -2.42
N HIS A 62 -32.31 13.46 -1.61
CA HIS A 62 -32.20 12.01 -1.48
C HIS A 62 -33.44 11.29 -1.95
N THR A 63 -33.25 10.12 -2.56
CA THR A 63 -34.34 9.26 -3.02
C THR A 63 -34.31 7.96 -2.22
N LYS A 64 -35.45 7.59 -1.64
CA LYS A 64 -35.61 6.33 -0.90
C LYS A 64 -35.45 5.12 -1.83
N ILE A 65 -34.84 4.05 -1.34
CA ILE A 65 -34.54 2.85 -2.09
C ILE A 65 -35.07 1.62 -1.33
N SER A 66 -35.76 0.73 -2.03
CA SER A 66 -36.33 -0.51 -1.46
C SER A 66 -35.50 -1.76 -1.74
N GLN A 67 -34.53 -1.73 -2.67
CA GLN A 67 -33.71 -2.89 -3.04
C GLN A 67 -32.86 -3.39 -1.86
N ASP A 68 -32.51 -4.68 -1.82
CA ASP A 68 -31.67 -5.23 -0.76
C ASP A 68 -30.32 -4.50 -0.65
N LEU A 69 -29.81 -4.40 0.58
CA LEU A 69 -28.53 -3.73 0.87
C LEU A 69 -27.36 -4.35 0.09
N PHE A 70 -27.28 -5.68 0.07
CA PHE A 70 -26.33 -6.45 -0.72
C PHE A 70 -27.08 -7.30 -1.75
N LEU A 71 -26.80 -7.11 -3.04
CA LEU A 71 -27.39 -7.93 -4.13
C LEU A 71 -26.60 -9.23 -4.36
N HIS A 72 -25.32 -9.21 -3.99
CA HIS A 72 -24.39 -10.33 -3.99
C HIS A 72 -23.35 -10.07 -2.89
N PRO A 73 -22.49 -11.05 -2.53
CA PRO A 73 -21.38 -10.79 -1.61
C PRO A 73 -20.56 -9.58 -2.08
N PRO A 74 -20.15 -8.67 -1.17
CA PRO A 74 -19.36 -7.50 -1.54
C PRO A 74 -18.11 -7.88 -2.33
N CYS A 75 -17.87 -7.22 -3.47
CA CYS A 75 -16.74 -7.49 -4.34
C CYS A 75 -16.06 -6.20 -4.84
N PHE A 76 -14.91 -6.33 -5.49
CA PHE A 76 -14.15 -5.18 -6.01
C PHE A 76 -14.95 -4.32 -7.00
N GLN A 77 -15.82 -4.94 -7.80
CA GLN A 77 -16.65 -4.25 -8.80
C GLN A 77 -17.74 -3.37 -8.19
N ASP A 78 -18.09 -3.59 -6.91
CA ASP A 78 -19.04 -2.74 -6.20
C ASP A 78 -18.51 -1.34 -5.95
N ILE A 79 -17.19 -1.17 -5.89
CA ILE A 79 -16.55 0.10 -5.61
C ILE A 79 -16.13 0.72 -6.94
N ASN A 80 -16.77 1.83 -7.27
CA ASN A 80 -16.46 2.61 -8.46
C ASN A 80 -16.57 4.09 -8.14
N GLN A 81 -15.47 4.70 -7.69
CA GLN A 81 -15.41 6.11 -7.36
C GLN A 81 -15.84 6.98 -8.55
N GLY A 82 -16.87 7.80 -8.31
CA GLY A 82 -17.40 8.74 -9.28
C GLY A 82 -16.38 9.84 -9.65
N GLY A 83 -16.58 10.48 -10.79
CA GLY A 83 -15.73 11.60 -11.20
C GLY A 83 -15.94 12.83 -10.32
N LEU A 84 -14.84 13.39 -9.79
CA LEU A 84 -14.74 14.57 -8.91
C LEU A 84 -15.06 14.37 -7.41
N THR A 85 -15.36 13.16 -6.95
CA THR A 85 -15.37 12.88 -5.50
C THR A 85 -13.95 12.63 -5.02
N GLY A 86 -13.53 13.21 -3.90
CA GLY A 86 -12.17 13.06 -3.35
C GLY A 86 -12.08 12.04 -2.21
N ASP A 87 -12.98 11.07 -2.23
CA ASP A 87 -13.17 10.00 -1.24
C ASP A 87 -12.32 8.75 -1.52
N CYS A 88 -11.28 8.89 -2.35
CA CYS A 88 -10.39 7.78 -2.67
C CYS A 88 -9.79 7.15 -1.42
N TYR A 89 -9.53 7.93 -0.38
CA TYR A 89 -9.03 7.44 0.91
C TYR A 89 -10.00 6.48 1.62
N LEU A 90 -11.31 6.75 1.55
CA LEU A 90 -12.36 5.92 2.14
C LEU A 90 -12.60 4.69 1.28
N LEU A 91 -12.75 4.87 -0.04
CA LEU A 91 -13.03 3.78 -0.97
C LEU A 91 -11.85 2.81 -1.10
N ALA A 92 -10.61 3.30 -1.11
CA ALA A 92 -9.42 2.45 -1.04
C ALA A 92 -9.35 1.68 0.29
N SER A 93 -9.81 2.26 1.40
CA SER A 93 -9.88 1.53 2.68
C SER A 93 -10.88 0.37 2.61
N LEU A 94 -12.04 0.56 1.98
CA LEU A 94 -13.01 -0.52 1.74
C LEU A 94 -12.45 -1.59 0.81
N LEU A 95 -11.77 -1.20 -0.28
CA LEU A 95 -11.08 -2.12 -1.18
C LEU A 95 -9.99 -2.93 -0.45
N ALA A 96 -9.24 -2.30 0.45
CA ALA A 96 -8.20 -2.97 1.23
C ALA A 96 -8.79 -4.02 2.19
N ILE A 97 -9.98 -3.77 2.74
CA ILE A 97 -10.73 -4.77 3.53
C ILE A 97 -11.22 -5.89 2.62
N LEU A 98 -11.79 -5.57 1.46
CA LEU A 98 -12.27 -6.58 0.48
C LEU A 98 -11.17 -7.49 -0.03
N ALA A 99 -9.92 -7.01 -0.12
CA ALA A 99 -8.78 -7.79 -0.52
C ALA A 99 -8.34 -8.86 0.50
N LEU A 100 -8.91 -8.86 1.70
CA LEU A 100 -8.63 -9.88 2.69
C LEU A 100 -9.47 -11.14 2.43
N PRO A 101 -9.01 -12.33 2.83
CA PRO A 101 -9.76 -13.59 2.64
C PRO A 101 -11.22 -13.52 3.10
N GLN A 102 -11.50 -12.86 4.24
CA GLN A 102 -12.87 -12.67 4.77
C GLN A 102 -13.43 -11.27 4.53
N GLY A 103 -12.90 -10.54 3.53
CA GLY A 103 -13.21 -9.14 3.29
C GLY A 103 -14.70 -8.87 3.10
N ALA A 104 -15.38 -9.68 2.29
CA ALA A 104 -16.82 -9.56 2.04
C ALA A 104 -17.64 -9.70 3.33
N ALA A 105 -17.35 -10.73 4.14
CA ALA A 105 -18.00 -10.95 5.43
C ALA A 105 -17.70 -9.81 6.42
N SER A 106 -16.46 -9.30 6.44
CA SER A 106 -16.10 -8.13 7.24
C SER A 106 -16.94 -6.91 6.85
N ILE A 107 -17.11 -6.60 5.56
CA ILE A 107 -17.99 -5.50 5.10
C ILE A 107 -19.45 -5.75 5.51
N GLN A 108 -19.99 -6.95 5.27
CA GLN A 108 -21.37 -7.29 5.66
C GLN A 108 -21.60 -7.15 7.16
N SER A 109 -20.59 -7.40 7.99
CA SER A 109 -20.68 -7.25 9.45
C SER A 109 -20.68 -5.81 9.95
N MET A 110 -20.46 -4.82 9.06
CA MET A 110 -20.51 -3.39 9.42
C MET A 110 -21.90 -2.79 9.27
N MET A 111 -22.82 -3.47 8.59
CA MET A 111 -24.13 -2.93 8.22
C MET A 111 -25.26 -3.94 8.47
N LYS A 112 -26.47 -3.44 8.75
CA LYS A 112 -27.70 -4.23 8.87
C LYS A 112 -28.88 -3.48 8.25
N ASP A 113 -29.55 -4.12 7.31
CA ASP A 113 -30.77 -3.64 6.67
C ASP A 113 -32.00 -3.93 7.54
N GLU A 114 -32.76 -2.89 7.87
CA GLU A 114 -34.02 -2.95 8.62
C GLU A 114 -35.23 -2.58 7.73
N GLY A 115 -35.08 -2.71 6.40
CA GLY A 115 -36.11 -2.40 5.42
C GLY A 115 -36.02 -0.95 4.94
N GLY A 116 -36.69 -0.03 5.64
CA GLY A 116 -36.71 1.40 5.31
C GLY A 116 -35.48 2.18 5.81
N THR A 117 -34.71 1.57 6.70
CA THR A 117 -33.49 2.14 7.31
C THR A 117 -32.36 1.12 7.29
N VAL A 118 -31.13 1.60 7.41
CA VAL A 118 -29.94 0.76 7.59
C VAL A 118 -29.20 1.20 8.84
N VAL A 119 -28.78 0.24 9.66
CA VAL A 119 -27.88 0.49 10.78
C VAL A 119 -26.45 0.23 10.33
N VAL A 120 -25.56 1.20 10.55
CA VAL A 120 -24.12 1.10 10.24
C VAL A 120 -23.33 1.28 11.52
N ARG A 121 -22.29 0.48 11.71
CA ARG A 121 -21.35 0.62 12.83
C ARG A 121 -20.02 1.21 12.36
N LEU A 122 -19.70 2.39 12.86
CA LEU A 122 -18.40 3.05 12.73
C LEU A 122 -17.73 3.15 14.11
N PHE A 123 -16.47 3.53 14.15
CA PHE A 123 -15.72 3.81 15.37
C PHE A 123 -15.34 5.29 15.43
N ASP A 124 -15.43 5.88 16.61
CA ASP A 124 -14.96 7.26 16.82
C ASP A 124 -13.44 7.33 17.04
N ASP A 125 -12.94 8.55 17.20
CA ASP A 125 -11.52 8.83 17.43
C ASP A 125 -10.98 8.18 18.73
N TYR A 126 -11.87 7.72 19.62
CA TYR A 126 -11.53 6.97 20.84
C TYR A 126 -11.66 5.45 20.65
N HIS A 127 -11.80 4.99 19.40
CA HIS A 127 -12.03 3.59 19.03
C HIS A 127 -13.30 2.99 19.65
N LYS A 128 -14.31 3.81 19.96
CA LYS A 128 -15.59 3.33 20.47
C LYS A 128 -16.59 3.10 19.35
N PRO A 129 -17.31 1.96 19.35
CA PRO A 129 -18.30 1.68 18.32
C PRO A 129 -19.51 2.61 18.45
N ARG A 130 -19.96 3.16 17.33
CA ARG A 130 -21.13 4.01 17.20
C ARG A 130 -22.07 3.37 16.18
N PHE A 131 -23.29 3.08 16.63
CA PHE A 131 -24.33 2.47 15.80
C PHE A 131 -25.28 3.56 15.32
N MET A 132 -25.32 3.77 14.01
CA MET A 132 -26.09 4.83 13.40
C MET A 132 -27.18 4.25 12.51
N ARG A 133 -28.43 4.62 12.78
CA ARG A 133 -29.57 4.31 11.93
C ARG A 133 -29.77 5.44 10.92
N LEU A 134 -29.72 5.09 9.65
CA LEU A 134 -29.87 6.02 8.53
C LEU A 134 -31.12 5.66 7.74
N GLU A 135 -31.78 6.65 7.16
CA GLU A 135 -32.78 6.39 6.14
C GLU A 135 -32.13 5.69 4.94
N LYS A 136 -32.80 4.67 4.39
CA LYS A 136 -32.32 3.95 3.20
C LYS A 136 -32.64 4.75 1.95
N SER A 137 -31.90 5.85 1.79
CA SER A 137 -32.00 6.78 0.67
C SER A 137 -30.60 7.09 0.14
N VAL A 138 -30.49 7.33 -1.16
CA VAL A 138 -29.25 7.70 -1.82
C VAL A 138 -29.35 9.13 -2.37
N PRO A 139 -28.25 9.89 -2.37
CA PRO A 139 -28.24 11.21 -2.96
C PRO A 139 -28.53 11.11 -4.47
N HIS A 140 -29.44 11.97 -4.92
CA HIS A 140 -29.77 12.22 -6.31
C HIS A 140 -28.92 13.41 -6.75
N HIS A 141 -28.01 13.23 -7.72
CA HIS A 141 -27.46 14.22 -8.67
C HIS A 141 -26.30 13.61 -9.47
N PHE A 142 -26.00 14.18 -10.65
CA PHE A 142 -24.85 13.79 -11.46
C PHE A 142 -23.53 14.21 -10.77
N GLY A 143 -22.59 13.28 -10.63
CA GLY A 143 -21.20 13.56 -10.21
C GLY A 143 -20.89 13.42 -8.72
N ILE A 144 -21.86 13.45 -7.82
CA ILE A 144 -21.63 13.24 -6.37
C ILE A 144 -22.22 11.89 -5.96
N LEU A 145 -21.39 11.01 -5.37
CA LEU A 145 -21.82 9.74 -4.74
C LEU A 145 -22.55 8.78 -5.68
N ASN A 146 -22.17 8.80 -6.97
CA ASN A 146 -22.55 7.75 -7.92
C ASN A 146 -21.59 6.54 -7.85
N SER A 147 -21.12 6.25 -6.64
CA SER A 147 -20.20 5.19 -6.27
C SER A 147 -20.90 3.84 -6.33
N GLY A 148 -20.54 3.02 -7.31
CA GLY A 148 -21.02 1.65 -7.56
C GLY A 148 -22.29 1.15 -6.82
N ALA A 149 -22.15 0.10 -5.99
CA ALA A 149 -23.26 -0.62 -5.38
C ALA A 149 -23.93 0.13 -4.22
N LEU A 150 -25.16 -0.29 -3.85
CA LEU A 150 -25.95 0.39 -2.80
C LEU A 150 -25.22 0.45 -1.45
N TRP A 151 -24.60 -0.64 -1.02
CA TRP A 151 -23.90 -0.69 0.26
C TRP A 151 -22.75 0.33 0.32
N VAL A 152 -22.06 0.57 -0.81
CA VAL A 152 -21.00 1.59 -0.91
C VAL A 152 -21.57 2.98 -0.69
N LYS A 153 -22.64 3.32 -1.42
CA LYS A 153 -23.34 4.63 -1.28
C LYS A 153 -23.83 4.88 0.14
N LEU A 154 -24.38 3.85 0.78
CA LEU A 154 -24.87 3.93 2.16
C LEU A 154 -23.72 3.99 3.18
N MET A 155 -22.57 3.36 2.91
CA MET A 155 -21.38 3.50 3.74
C MET A 155 -20.78 4.90 3.67
N GLU A 156 -20.66 5.51 2.48
CA GLU A 156 -20.22 6.90 2.33
C GLU A 156 -21.20 7.88 2.99
N LYS A 157 -22.50 7.63 2.84
CA LYS A 157 -23.54 8.40 3.55
C LYS A 157 -23.39 8.28 5.06
N ALA A 158 -23.15 7.08 5.58
CA ALA A 158 -22.88 6.86 7.00
C ALA A 158 -21.62 7.62 7.43
N TYR A 159 -20.54 7.55 6.67
CA TYR A 159 -19.31 8.27 6.97
C TYR A 159 -19.53 9.79 7.01
N ALA A 160 -20.26 10.35 6.04
CA ALA A 160 -20.61 11.76 6.02
C ALA A 160 -21.50 12.19 7.20
N ALA A 161 -22.49 11.37 7.56
CA ALA A 161 -23.32 11.60 8.74
C ALA A 161 -22.50 11.58 10.04
N PHE A 162 -21.57 10.62 10.14
CA PHE A 162 -20.71 10.42 11.29
C PHE A 162 -19.78 11.61 11.56
N HIS A 163 -19.26 12.23 10.51
CA HIS A 163 -18.35 13.38 10.60
C HIS A 163 -19.06 14.74 10.45
N GLY A 164 -20.29 14.86 10.95
CA GLY A 164 -20.98 16.15 11.07
C GLY A 164 -22.01 16.44 9.98
N GLY A 165 -22.50 15.41 9.28
CA GLY A 165 -23.69 15.51 8.45
C GLY A 165 -23.52 16.29 7.16
N ARG A 166 -22.31 16.39 6.61
CA ARG A 166 -22.05 17.11 5.36
C ARG A 166 -21.19 16.30 4.41
N TYR A 167 -21.60 16.20 3.15
CA TYR A 167 -20.85 15.44 2.14
C TYR A 167 -19.49 16.03 1.77
N SER A 168 -19.24 17.32 2.06
CA SER A 168 -17.93 17.95 1.83
C SER A 168 -16.79 17.27 2.61
N ILE A 169 -17.08 16.50 3.67
CA ILE A 169 -16.05 15.73 4.38
C ILE A 169 -15.43 14.63 3.51
N LEU A 170 -16.13 14.19 2.46
CA LEU A 170 -15.65 13.17 1.53
C LEU A 170 -14.70 13.75 0.48
N GLU A 171 -14.54 15.07 0.37
CA GLU A 171 -13.70 15.69 -0.67
C GLU A 171 -12.21 15.47 -0.44
N LYS A 172 -11.77 15.25 0.80
CA LYS A 172 -10.38 14.99 1.18
C LYS A 172 -10.32 14.23 2.49
N GLY A 173 -9.31 13.39 2.65
CA GLY A 173 -9.07 12.68 3.90
C GLY A 173 -7.86 11.77 3.81
N PHE A 174 -7.66 10.99 4.86
CA PHE A 174 -6.56 10.04 4.97
C PHE A 174 -7.09 8.63 5.19
N SER A 175 -6.44 7.65 4.57
CA SER A 175 -6.76 6.22 4.69
C SER A 175 -6.77 5.76 6.14
N HIS A 176 -5.82 6.23 6.96
CA HIS A 176 -5.78 5.82 8.36
C HIS A 176 -6.99 6.28 9.17
N THR A 177 -7.52 7.47 8.90
CA THR A 177 -8.75 7.96 9.53
C THR A 177 -9.95 7.14 9.07
N ALA A 178 -10.06 6.88 7.77
CA ALA A 178 -11.14 6.05 7.23
C ALA A 178 -11.10 4.62 7.77
N MET A 179 -9.94 3.97 7.77
CA MET A 179 -9.80 2.61 8.28
C MET A 179 -10.08 2.52 9.79
N ALA A 180 -9.63 3.50 10.56
CA ALA A 180 -9.96 3.60 11.98
C ALA A 180 -11.47 3.72 12.19
N ALA A 181 -12.15 4.59 11.44
CA ALA A 181 -13.60 4.74 11.53
C ALA A 181 -14.37 3.50 11.05
N LEU A 182 -13.96 2.85 9.97
CA LEU A 182 -14.65 1.67 9.41
C LEU A 182 -14.51 0.43 10.32
N ALA A 183 -13.30 0.17 10.81
CA ALA A 183 -12.95 -1.11 11.41
C ALA A 183 -12.43 -1.01 12.85
N GLY A 184 -12.20 0.20 13.37
CA GLY A 184 -11.53 0.39 14.66
C GLY A 184 -10.07 -0.05 14.60
N ALA A 185 -9.52 -0.18 13.39
CA ALA A 185 -8.18 -0.68 13.17
C ALA A 185 -7.17 0.46 13.29
N SER A 186 -6.13 0.25 14.07
CA SER A 186 -5.04 1.22 14.23
C SER A 186 -3.95 0.99 13.19
N ASN A 187 -3.28 2.07 12.80
CA ASN A 187 -2.04 1.98 12.04
C ASN A 187 -0.95 1.43 12.97
N GLN A 188 -0.32 0.32 12.57
CA GLN A 188 0.60 -0.43 13.42
C GLN A 188 2.06 -0.06 13.16
N TYR A 189 2.37 1.24 13.08
CA TYR A 189 3.70 1.72 12.70
C TYR A 189 4.84 1.32 13.65
N PHE A 190 4.50 0.94 14.87
CA PHE A 190 5.45 0.49 15.90
C PHE A 190 5.65 -1.03 15.94
N LEU A 191 4.84 -1.82 15.23
CA LEU A 191 4.82 -3.27 15.41
C LEU A 191 5.77 -3.98 14.44
N GLU A 192 6.29 -5.13 14.88
CA GLU A 192 7.12 -6.01 14.08
C GLU A 192 6.43 -6.39 12.75
N GLY A 193 7.16 -6.27 11.64
CA GLY A 193 6.60 -6.44 10.30
C GLY A 193 5.77 -5.23 9.83
N TYR A 194 6.11 -4.03 10.30
CA TYR A 194 5.63 -2.79 9.69
C TYR A 194 6.05 -2.71 8.23
N CYS A 195 5.17 -2.16 7.40
CA CYS A 195 5.48 -1.86 6.01
C CYS A 195 6.02 -0.44 5.94
N SER A 196 7.30 -0.30 5.62
CA SER A 196 7.92 0.99 5.33
C SER A 196 8.58 0.94 3.96
N PHE A 197 8.45 2.00 3.18
CA PHE A 197 9.24 2.12 1.96
C PHE A 197 10.73 2.17 2.27
N PRO A 198 11.58 1.61 1.39
CA PRO A 198 13.02 1.78 1.46
C PRO A 198 13.38 3.27 1.55
N PHE A 199 14.45 3.61 2.27
CA PHE A 199 14.81 5.02 2.47
C PHE A 199 15.02 5.74 1.12
N GLN A 200 15.72 5.07 0.20
CA GLN A 200 16.02 5.57 -1.13
C GLN A 200 14.83 5.64 -2.08
N SER A 201 13.65 5.18 -1.66
CA SER A 201 12.41 5.36 -2.42
C SER A 201 11.78 6.73 -2.17
N ALA A 202 11.95 7.27 -0.96
CA ALA A 202 11.37 8.56 -0.58
C ALA A 202 12.39 9.70 -0.57
N LYS A 203 13.68 9.39 -0.36
CA LYS A 203 14.72 10.40 -0.12
C LYS A 203 16.04 10.01 -0.75
N SER A 204 16.73 10.99 -1.35
CA SER A 204 18.12 10.81 -1.80
C SER A 204 19.05 10.59 -0.60
N LEU A 205 20.08 9.75 -0.77
CA LEU A 205 21.17 9.60 0.20
C LEU A 205 21.87 10.94 0.48
N ALA A 206 21.88 11.88 -0.46
CA ALA A 206 22.42 13.23 -0.24
C ALA A 206 21.67 14.01 0.86
N SER A 207 20.41 13.65 1.13
CA SER A 207 19.62 14.26 2.20
C SER A 207 19.94 13.68 3.58
N LEU A 208 20.64 12.55 3.66
CA LEU A 208 21.00 11.90 4.90
C LEU A 208 22.19 12.63 5.55
N ARG A 209 21.87 13.65 6.38
CA ARG A 209 22.88 14.46 7.08
C ARG A 209 23.28 13.88 8.43
N ASP A 210 22.29 13.35 9.15
CA ASP A 210 22.45 12.81 10.49
C ASP A 210 22.53 11.30 10.45
N TYR A 211 23.24 10.75 11.44
CA TYR A 211 23.27 9.32 11.67
C TYR A 211 21.93 8.85 12.24
N VAL A 212 21.18 8.09 11.45
CA VAL A 212 19.85 7.58 11.82
C VAL A 212 19.92 6.12 12.27
N ASP A 213 20.63 5.28 11.53
CA ASP A 213 20.79 3.84 11.81
C ASP A 213 22.18 3.36 11.38
N GLY A 214 22.63 2.24 11.93
CA GLY A 214 23.90 1.62 11.62
C GLY A 214 23.80 0.38 10.76
N ASN A 215 22.77 0.24 9.93
CA ASN A 215 22.63 -0.88 9.00
C ASN A 215 22.34 -0.37 7.58
N GLY A 216 22.43 -1.27 6.60
CA GLY A 216 21.99 -1.03 5.23
C GLY A 216 22.56 0.25 4.60
N VAL A 217 21.68 1.02 3.97
CA VAL A 217 22.05 2.24 3.24
C VAL A 217 22.56 3.36 4.15
N TYR A 218 22.13 3.38 5.42
CA TYR A 218 22.62 4.34 6.41
C TYR A 218 24.09 4.08 6.75
N LEU A 219 24.44 2.81 7.03
CA LEU A 219 25.83 2.44 7.29
C LEU A 219 26.70 2.68 6.05
N LEU A 220 26.19 2.40 4.85
CA LEU A 220 26.89 2.70 3.61
C LEU A 220 27.19 4.19 3.49
N ASN A 221 26.21 5.07 3.68
CA ASN A 221 26.42 6.51 3.54
C ASN A 221 27.51 7.01 4.50
N GLU A 222 27.51 6.54 5.75
CA GLU A 222 28.55 6.85 6.72
C GLU A 222 29.91 6.24 6.33
N LEU A 223 29.93 5.02 5.80
CA LEU A 223 31.15 4.32 5.41
C LEU A 223 31.88 5.07 4.29
N MET A 224 31.11 5.65 3.36
CA MET A 224 31.61 6.45 2.24
C MET A 224 31.99 7.88 2.65
N ARG A 225 31.48 8.36 3.80
CA ARG A 225 31.79 9.66 4.39
C ARG A 225 32.73 9.57 5.60
N LEU A 226 33.36 8.41 5.79
CA LEU A 226 34.17 8.12 6.97
C LEU A 226 35.32 9.13 7.10
N THR A 227 35.49 9.63 8.33
CA THR A 227 36.58 10.53 8.72
C THR A 227 37.11 10.14 10.11
N PRO A 228 38.30 10.62 10.52
CA PRO A 228 38.80 10.40 11.88
C PRO A 228 37.87 10.95 12.98
N SER A 229 37.01 11.94 12.67
CA SER A 229 36.04 12.52 13.59
C SER A 229 34.68 11.79 13.63
N THR A 230 34.45 10.80 12.76
CA THR A 230 33.25 9.97 12.80
C THR A 230 33.10 9.34 14.20
N PRO A 231 31.93 9.37 14.85
CA PRO A 231 31.75 8.83 16.20
C PRO A 231 32.29 7.39 16.37
N ARG A 232 33.02 7.13 17.46
CA ARG A 232 33.66 5.83 17.74
C ARG A 232 32.69 4.64 17.69
N ALA A 233 31.44 4.85 18.14
CA ALA A 233 30.41 3.82 18.10
C ALA A 233 30.07 3.40 16.66
N ILE A 234 30.03 4.36 15.73
CA ILE A 234 29.78 4.12 14.30
C ILE A 234 30.98 3.41 13.68
N GLN A 235 32.21 3.88 13.94
CA GLN A 235 33.44 3.23 13.47
C GLN A 235 33.52 1.77 13.93
N LYS A 236 33.24 1.51 15.21
CA LYS A 236 33.20 0.15 15.76
C LYS A 236 32.19 -0.72 15.01
N ARG A 237 31.00 -0.19 14.74
CA ARG A 237 29.97 -0.93 14.00
C ARG A 237 30.38 -1.23 12.55
N MET A 238 31.00 -0.28 11.84
CA MET A 238 31.57 -0.51 10.51
C MET A 238 32.63 -1.61 10.53
N SER A 239 33.56 -1.53 11.49
CA SER A 239 34.61 -2.54 11.67
C SER A 239 34.01 -3.92 11.88
N GLN A 240 32.97 -4.03 12.72
CA GLN A 240 32.26 -5.28 12.98
C GLN A 240 31.51 -5.82 11.75
N GLN A 241 30.64 -5.01 11.16
CA GLN A 241 29.73 -5.50 10.11
C GLN A 241 30.41 -5.69 8.75
N VAL A 242 31.36 -4.80 8.41
CA VAL A 242 31.98 -4.77 7.08
C VAL A 242 33.33 -5.47 7.08
N PHE A 243 34.13 -5.29 8.14
CA PHE A 243 35.51 -5.75 8.21
C PHE A 243 35.74 -6.91 9.21
N GLN A 244 34.68 -7.41 9.87
CA GLN A 244 34.76 -8.53 10.83
C GLN A 244 35.77 -8.28 11.95
N ASP A 245 35.78 -7.06 12.50
CA ASP A 245 36.72 -6.57 13.52
C ASP A 245 38.20 -6.56 13.09
N ASN A 246 38.50 -6.73 11.79
CA ASN A 246 39.85 -6.56 11.27
C ASN A 246 40.22 -5.07 11.20
N LEU A 247 40.86 -4.58 12.27
CA LEU A 247 41.27 -3.18 12.40
C LEU A 247 42.22 -2.71 11.29
N ASN A 248 43.08 -3.59 10.78
CA ASN A 248 43.99 -3.25 9.71
C ASN A 248 43.24 -2.93 8.41
N LEU A 249 42.28 -3.78 8.02
CA LEU A 249 41.44 -3.53 6.84
C LEU A 249 40.57 -2.29 7.01
N PHE A 250 40.03 -2.06 8.22
CA PHE A 250 39.26 -0.84 8.50
C PHE A 250 40.12 0.43 8.36
N GLN A 251 41.37 0.41 8.83
CA GLN A 251 42.30 1.52 8.68
C GLN A 251 42.69 1.75 7.22
N GLN A 252 42.96 0.69 6.46
CA GLN A 252 43.23 0.76 5.02
C GLN A 252 42.04 1.39 4.26
N TRP A 253 40.81 0.99 4.59
CA TRP A 253 39.61 1.62 4.04
C TRP A 253 39.54 3.11 4.39
N MET A 254 39.72 3.47 5.66
CA MET A 254 39.64 4.85 6.13
C MET A 254 40.67 5.75 5.43
N GLN A 255 41.90 5.25 5.23
CA GLN A 255 42.92 5.96 4.47
C GLN A 255 42.55 6.08 2.99
N TRP A 256 42.03 5.00 2.39
CA TRP A 256 41.67 5.01 0.98
C TRP A 256 40.49 5.92 0.66
N ILE A 257 39.45 5.94 1.49
CA ILE A 257 38.25 6.77 1.25
C ILE A 257 38.55 8.26 1.49
N GLN A 258 39.61 8.58 2.25
CA GLN A 258 40.06 9.95 2.45
C GLN A 258 40.43 10.63 1.12
N GLY A 259 39.81 11.77 0.84
CA GLY A 259 39.95 12.51 -0.41
C GLY A 259 39.02 12.05 -1.54
N LYS A 260 38.19 11.01 -1.32
CA LYS A 260 37.17 10.54 -2.29
C LYS A 260 35.75 10.93 -1.91
N GLN A 261 35.55 11.54 -0.73
CA GLN A 261 34.23 11.94 -0.25
C GLN A 261 33.54 12.92 -1.20
N ASP A 262 34.26 13.85 -1.82
CA ASP A 262 33.66 14.80 -2.77
C ASP A 262 33.12 14.12 -4.04
N ILE A 263 33.80 13.07 -4.50
CA ILE A 263 33.35 12.28 -5.65
C ILE A 263 32.08 11.50 -5.27
N TRP A 264 32.07 10.89 -4.09
CA TRP A 264 30.89 10.21 -3.55
C TRP A 264 29.70 11.17 -3.40
N MET A 265 29.92 12.35 -2.83
CA MET A 265 28.87 13.36 -2.65
C MET A 265 28.27 13.81 -3.99
N LYS A 266 29.09 14.02 -5.02
CA LYS A 266 28.61 14.33 -6.37
C LYS A 266 27.77 13.20 -6.95
N LEU A 267 28.16 11.95 -6.72
CA LEU A 267 27.39 10.79 -7.18
C LEU A 267 26.00 10.76 -6.54
N ILE A 268 25.90 10.82 -5.21
CA ILE A 268 24.61 10.70 -4.52
C ILE A 268 23.70 11.93 -4.70
N GLN A 269 24.26 13.08 -5.11
CA GLN A 269 23.50 14.26 -5.52
C GLN A 269 22.89 14.11 -6.92
N ARG A 270 23.56 13.36 -7.81
CA ARG A 270 23.13 13.16 -9.20
C ARG A 270 22.25 11.93 -9.37
N CYS A 271 22.49 10.88 -8.61
CA CYS A 271 21.80 9.60 -8.71
C CYS A 271 20.82 9.44 -7.54
N HIS A 272 19.54 9.24 -7.87
CA HIS A 272 18.52 8.87 -6.90
C HIS A 272 17.46 7.99 -7.59
N PRO A 273 17.21 6.75 -7.10
CA PRO A 273 17.99 6.05 -6.06
C PRO A 273 19.44 5.76 -6.50
N VAL A 274 20.35 5.56 -5.55
CA VAL A 274 21.69 5.03 -5.83
C VAL A 274 21.58 3.50 -5.87
N CYS A 275 22.05 2.90 -6.96
CA CYS A 275 22.02 1.46 -7.15
C CYS A 275 23.44 0.85 -7.11
N LYS A 276 23.52 -0.49 -7.14
CA LYS A 276 24.79 -1.23 -7.16
C LYS A 276 25.69 -0.80 -8.31
N GLN A 277 25.13 -0.51 -9.48
CA GLN A 277 25.90 -0.13 -10.67
C GLN A 277 26.61 1.22 -10.46
N ASP A 278 25.93 2.21 -9.89
CA ASP A 278 26.53 3.50 -9.56
C ASP A 278 27.75 3.34 -8.64
N VAL A 279 27.63 2.47 -7.62
CA VAL A 279 28.72 2.22 -6.67
C VAL A 279 29.87 1.43 -7.31
N ARG A 280 29.59 0.51 -8.22
CA ARG A 280 30.63 -0.18 -9.01
C ARG A 280 31.40 0.80 -9.91
N GLU A 281 30.70 1.75 -10.51
CA GLU A 281 31.31 2.81 -11.32
C GLU A 281 32.15 3.75 -10.45
N PHE A 282 31.68 4.12 -9.27
CA PHE A 282 32.47 4.85 -8.28
C PHE A 282 33.79 4.15 -7.98
N PHE A 283 33.75 2.85 -7.61
CA PHE A 283 34.95 2.08 -7.32
C PHE A 283 35.90 1.99 -8.51
N SER A 284 35.37 1.86 -9.74
CA SER A 284 36.18 1.79 -10.95
C SER A 284 36.80 3.15 -11.34
N SER A 285 36.13 4.25 -11.00
CA SER A 285 36.61 5.61 -11.29
C SER A 285 37.70 6.09 -10.32
N CYS A 286 37.82 5.45 -9.16
CA CYS A 286 38.77 5.81 -8.13
C CYS A 286 39.98 4.87 -8.15
N ALA A 287 41.20 5.41 -8.21
CA ALA A 287 42.39 4.58 -8.08
C ALA A 287 42.38 3.82 -6.72
N ILE A 288 42.53 2.51 -6.78
CA ILE A 288 42.65 1.61 -5.62
C ILE A 288 44.13 1.25 -5.49
N SER A 289 44.75 1.64 -4.37
CA SER A 289 46.13 1.22 -4.10
C SER A 289 46.17 -0.25 -3.71
N VAL A 290 47.34 -0.88 -3.86
CA VAL A 290 47.53 -2.30 -3.52
C VAL A 290 47.17 -2.56 -2.06
N GLU A 291 47.49 -1.63 -1.17
CA GLU A 291 47.20 -1.72 0.26
C GLU A 291 45.70 -1.62 0.58
N ALA A 292 44.91 -1.00 -0.29
CA ALA A 292 43.48 -0.81 -0.09
C ALA A 292 42.61 -1.87 -0.78
N GLU A 293 43.20 -2.70 -1.65
CA GLU A 293 42.47 -3.65 -2.50
C GLU A 293 41.63 -4.63 -1.69
N GLU A 294 42.21 -5.23 -0.65
CA GLU A 294 41.49 -6.16 0.22
C GLU A 294 40.36 -5.47 0.98
N ALA A 295 40.61 -4.27 1.51
CA ALA A 295 39.62 -3.49 2.24
C ALA A 295 38.43 -3.09 1.35
N VAL A 296 38.68 -2.60 0.14
CA VAL A 296 37.64 -2.31 -0.86
C VAL A 296 36.89 -3.60 -1.25
N GLY A 297 37.61 -4.73 -1.36
CA GLY A 297 37.03 -6.04 -1.57
C GLY A 297 36.04 -6.44 -0.48
N LYS A 298 36.35 -6.18 0.81
CA LYS A 298 35.42 -6.41 1.92
C LYS A 298 34.17 -5.56 1.83
N VAL A 299 34.29 -4.27 1.48
CA VAL A 299 33.12 -3.39 1.29
C VAL A 299 32.23 -3.89 0.16
N LYS A 300 32.81 -4.26 -1.01
CA LYS A 300 32.06 -4.84 -2.13
C LYS A 300 31.34 -6.13 -1.73
N ALA A 301 32.05 -7.03 -1.03
CA ALA A 301 31.47 -8.29 -0.57
C ALA A 301 30.32 -8.07 0.43
N TRP A 302 30.46 -7.12 1.36
CA TRP A 302 29.42 -6.74 2.31
C TRP A 302 28.18 -6.18 1.60
N LEU A 303 28.36 -5.26 0.64
CA LEU A 303 27.26 -4.68 -0.15
C LEU A 303 26.42 -5.75 -0.86
N GLU A 304 27.06 -6.75 -1.45
CA GLU A 304 26.38 -7.85 -2.14
C GLU A 304 25.72 -8.82 -1.16
N LYS A 305 26.45 -9.23 -0.12
CA LYS A 305 25.97 -10.19 0.89
C LYS A 305 24.74 -9.64 1.64
N GLU A 306 24.81 -8.41 2.12
CA GLU A 306 23.75 -7.78 2.90
C GLU A 306 22.69 -7.10 2.00
N LYS A 307 22.85 -7.19 0.67
CA LYS A 307 21.95 -6.57 -0.33
C LYS A 307 21.64 -5.11 0.00
N VAL A 308 22.66 -4.34 0.31
CA VAL A 308 22.50 -2.96 0.80
C VAL A 308 21.83 -2.06 -0.23
N LEU A 309 22.14 -2.28 -1.51
CA LEU A 309 21.62 -1.52 -2.63
C LEU A 309 20.84 -2.44 -3.57
N SER A 310 19.82 -1.89 -4.21
CA SER A 310 19.16 -2.50 -5.36
C SER A 310 20.07 -2.44 -6.59
N GLY A 311 19.79 -3.30 -7.57
CA GLY A 311 20.32 -3.10 -8.92
C GLY A 311 19.59 -1.96 -9.64
N PRO A 312 19.88 -1.74 -10.94
CA PRO A 312 19.11 -0.81 -11.75
C PRO A 312 17.61 -1.12 -11.70
N ALA A 313 16.77 -0.10 -11.86
CA ALA A 313 15.31 -0.25 -11.79
C ALA A 313 14.83 -1.37 -12.74
N LEU A 314 13.85 -2.15 -12.27
CA LEU A 314 13.20 -3.23 -13.03
C LEU A 314 14.09 -4.42 -13.42
N THR A 315 15.29 -4.53 -12.85
CA THR A 315 16.18 -5.67 -13.13
C THR A 315 15.76 -6.94 -12.38
N GLY A 316 15.05 -6.81 -11.27
CA GLY A 316 14.78 -7.89 -10.31
C GLY A 316 15.85 -8.04 -9.22
N GLU A 317 16.86 -7.16 -9.22
CA GLU A 317 17.86 -7.11 -8.15
C GLU A 317 17.40 -6.17 -7.03
N TYR A 318 16.86 -6.74 -5.96
CA TYR A 318 16.31 -5.99 -4.84
C TYR A 318 17.32 -5.78 -3.71
N SER A 319 17.24 -4.60 -3.09
CA SER A 319 17.84 -4.33 -1.79
C SER A 319 17.17 -5.15 -0.67
N ARG A 320 17.83 -5.26 0.48
CA ARG A 320 17.28 -5.89 1.67
C ARG A 320 15.99 -5.19 2.13
N GLU A 321 15.96 -3.86 2.13
CA GLU A 321 14.78 -3.07 2.53
C GLU A 321 13.57 -3.35 1.64
N GLU A 322 13.76 -3.46 0.32
CA GLU A 322 12.67 -3.82 -0.61
C GLU A 322 12.17 -5.26 -0.36
N LEU A 323 13.09 -6.21 -0.13
CA LEU A 323 12.73 -7.60 0.16
C LEU A 323 11.99 -7.74 1.50
N ASP A 324 12.41 -6.97 2.51
CA ASP A 324 11.75 -6.93 3.82
C ASP A 324 10.35 -6.31 3.69
N LEU A 325 10.19 -5.24 2.91
CA LEU A 325 8.86 -4.67 2.60
C LEU A 325 7.96 -5.69 1.89
N PHE A 326 8.45 -6.37 0.86
CA PHE A 326 7.67 -7.40 0.15
C PHE A 326 7.22 -8.52 1.08
N THR A 327 8.13 -8.98 1.96
CA THR A 327 7.85 -10.00 2.97
C THR A 327 6.82 -9.51 4.00
N ALA A 328 6.93 -8.24 4.43
CA ALA A 328 5.98 -7.61 5.34
C ALA A 328 4.58 -7.54 4.72
N ILE A 329 4.46 -7.09 3.46
CA ILE A 329 3.19 -7.05 2.72
C ILE A 329 2.58 -8.46 2.66
N GLN A 330 3.35 -9.47 2.26
CA GLN A 330 2.90 -10.86 2.23
C GLN A 330 2.38 -11.36 3.57
N LYS A 331 3.09 -11.05 4.66
CA LYS A 331 2.72 -11.45 6.03
C LYS A 331 1.42 -10.76 6.44
N ARG A 332 1.29 -9.46 6.17
CA ARG A 332 0.11 -8.64 6.53
C ARG A 332 -1.15 -9.11 5.84
N LEU A 333 -1.11 -9.37 4.53
CA LEU A 333 -2.26 -9.90 3.78
C LEU A 333 -2.73 -11.24 4.37
N ARG A 334 -1.78 -12.16 4.66
CA ARG A 334 -2.08 -13.45 5.32
C ARG A 334 -2.68 -13.30 6.71
N GLN A 335 -2.36 -12.22 7.42
CA GLN A 335 -2.85 -11.92 8.77
C GLN A 335 -4.15 -11.11 8.78
N ASN A 336 -4.83 -10.96 7.63
CA ASN A 336 -6.03 -10.12 7.49
C ASN A 336 -5.79 -8.65 7.87
N CYS A 337 -4.56 -8.15 7.69
CA CYS A 337 -4.20 -6.76 7.95
C CYS A 337 -4.32 -5.97 6.63
N PRO A 338 -5.33 -5.10 6.47
CA PRO A 338 -5.49 -4.34 5.23
C PRO A 338 -4.38 -3.32 5.10
N MET A 339 -4.08 -2.95 3.85
CA MET A 339 -3.02 -1.99 3.53
C MET A 339 -3.48 -1.05 2.41
N THR A 340 -3.07 0.20 2.51
CA THR A 340 -3.28 1.21 1.47
C THR A 340 -1.94 1.86 1.13
N VAL A 341 -1.83 2.37 -0.09
CA VAL A 341 -0.70 3.20 -0.51
C VAL A 341 -1.19 4.47 -1.16
N SER A 342 -0.40 5.53 -1.06
CA SER A 342 -0.76 6.82 -1.64
C SER A 342 0.39 7.43 -2.41
N THR A 343 0.07 8.02 -3.55
CA THR A 343 0.97 8.87 -4.34
C THR A 343 1.06 10.25 -3.71
N ASP A 344 2.14 10.98 -4.02
CA ASP A 344 2.25 12.40 -3.74
C ASP A 344 1.93 13.22 -5.01
N GLU A 345 2.47 14.43 -5.11
CA GLU A 345 2.35 15.29 -6.29
C GLU A 345 3.24 14.81 -7.45
N ASP A 346 4.35 14.14 -7.15
CA ASP A 346 5.35 13.66 -8.11
C ASP A 346 5.06 12.19 -8.45
N PHE A 347 3.92 11.95 -9.08
CA PHE A 347 3.43 10.59 -9.39
C PHE A 347 3.96 10.05 -10.73
N LYS A 348 3.98 8.72 -10.86
CA LYS A 348 4.36 8.03 -12.10
C LYS A 348 3.18 7.91 -13.07
N GLU A 349 3.46 7.91 -14.37
CA GLU A 349 2.46 7.67 -15.42
C GLU A 349 1.64 6.39 -15.15
N GLY A 350 0.32 6.46 -15.37
CA GLY A 350 -0.60 5.38 -15.04
C GLY A 350 -1.25 5.53 -13.66
N LEU A 351 -0.64 6.30 -12.76
CA LEU A 351 -1.19 6.62 -11.44
C LEU A 351 -1.83 8.01 -11.42
N LEU A 352 -2.50 8.34 -10.32
CA LEU A 352 -3.13 9.64 -10.08
C LEU A 352 -2.39 10.38 -8.97
N PRO A 353 -2.28 11.71 -9.02
CA PRO A 353 -1.64 12.51 -7.97
C PRO A 353 -2.47 12.49 -6.69
N ARG A 354 -1.81 12.48 -5.53
CA ARG A 354 -2.46 12.55 -4.21
C ARG A 354 -3.63 11.58 -4.06
N HIS A 355 -3.46 10.37 -4.56
CA HIS A 355 -4.53 9.38 -4.67
C HIS A 355 -4.19 8.14 -3.86
N THR A 356 -5.20 7.59 -3.19
CA THR A 356 -5.05 6.40 -2.35
C THR A 356 -5.50 5.16 -3.12
N TYR A 357 -4.71 4.10 -3.03
CA TYR A 357 -4.94 2.78 -3.61
C TYR A 357 -4.96 1.72 -2.51
N ALA A 358 -5.69 0.63 -2.72
CA ALA A 358 -5.61 -0.55 -1.85
C ALA A 358 -4.48 -1.47 -2.29
N VAL A 359 -3.69 -2.02 -1.37
CA VAL A 359 -2.78 -3.13 -1.69
C VAL A 359 -3.60 -4.42 -1.63
N THR A 360 -3.76 -5.09 -2.77
CA THR A 360 -4.69 -6.22 -2.89
C THR A 360 -4.02 -7.58 -2.99
N GLY A 361 -2.71 -7.60 -3.20
CA GLY A 361 -1.97 -8.84 -3.38
C GLY A 361 -0.49 -8.61 -3.59
N CYS A 362 0.22 -9.73 -3.69
CA CYS A 362 1.61 -9.76 -4.11
C CYS A 362 1.93 -11.15 -4.67
N GLU A 363 2.89 -11.22 -5.58
CA GLU A 363 3.35 -12.48 -6.16
C GLU A 363 4.84 -12.45 -6.46
N GLU A 364 5.41 -13.64 -6.62
CA GLU A 364 6.75 -13.84 -7.14
C GLU A 364 6.63 -14.65 -8.43
N ASN A 365 7.11 -14.09 -9.54
CA ASN A 365 7.11 -14.78 -10.82
C ASN A 365 8.04 -15.99 -10.74
N ALA A 366 7.54 -17.17 -11.07
CA ALA A 366 8.28 -18.42 -10.91
C ALA A 366 9.49 -18.55 -11.86
N GLU A 367 9.46 -17.89 -13.01
CA GLU A 367 10.52 -17.96 -14.03
C GLU A 367 11.60 -16.90 -13.82
N THR A 368 11.19 -15.67 -13.49
CA THR A 368 12.10 -14.52 -13.35
C THR A 368 12.50 -14.23 -11.91
N HIS A 369 11.82 -14.83 -10.93
CA HIS A 369 11.93 -14.53 -9.49
C HIS A 369 11.64 -13.07 -9.12
N ARG A 370 11.09 -12.29 -10.07
CA ARG A 370 10.69 -10.91 -9.83
C ARG A 370 9.47 -10.85 -8.93
N LYS A 371 9.43 -9.80 -8.13
CA LYS A 371 8.42 -9.58 -7.11
C LYS A 371 7.46 -8.52 -7.61
N TYR A 372 6.17 -8.78 -7.45
CA TYR A 372 5.11 -7.88 -7.89
C TYR A 372 4.15 -7.60 -6.75
N ILE A 373 3.71 -6.36 -6.68
CA ILE A 373 2.66 -5.90 -5.77
C ILE A 373 1.44 -5.54 -6.62
N PHE A 374 0.27 -5.99 -6.19
CA PHE A 374 -1.00 -5.61 -6.80
C PHE A 374 -1.61 -4.47 -5.99
N VAL A 375 -1.95 -3.38 -6.67
CA VAL A 375 -2.68 -2.26 -6.08
C VAL A 375 -3.94 -1.94 -6.89
N GLN A 376 -4.98 -1.52 -6.20
CA GLN A 376 -6.31 -1.31 -6.78
C GLN A 376 -6.72 0.15 -6.62
N ASN A 377 -7.00 0.79 -7.76
CA ASN A 377 -7.57 2.12 -7.84
C ASN A 377 -9.06 2.07 -7.49
N PRO A 378 -9.56 2.92 -6.58
CA PRO A 378 -10.99 3.05 -6.30
C PRO A 378 -11.82 3.56 -7.48
N HIS A 379 -11.21 4.21 -8.47
CA HIS A 379 -11.87 4.45 -9.75
C HIS A 379 -12.03 3.14 -10.50
N GLY A 380 -13.26 2.63 -10.58
CA GLY A 380 -13.56 1.31 -11.14
C GLY A 380 -13.21 1.17 -12.63
N ALA A 381 -13.23 -0.07 -13.13
CA ALA A 381 -12.97 -0.35 -14.54
C ALA A 381 -14.04 0.22 -15.49
N SER A 382 -15.26 0.44 -14.98
CA SER A 382 -16.44 0.94 -15.69
C SER A 382 -16.50 2.47 -15.84
N ARG A 383 -15.35 3.16 -15.84
CA ARG A 383 -15.28 4.60 -16.10
C ARG A 383 -15.80 4.92 -17.51
N SER A 384 -16.45 6.09 -17.62
CA SER A 384 -16.91 6.59 -18.92
C SER A 384 -15.73 6.76 -19.88
N PHE A 385 -15.99 6.62 -21.18
CA PHE A 385 -14.97 6.82 -22.22
C PHE A 385 -14.23 8.16 -22.06
N LEU A 386 -14.97 9.24 -21.76
CA LEU A 386 -14.38 10.55 -21.50
C LEU A 386 -13.45 10.54 -20.28
N SER A 387 -13.86 9.93 -19.17
CA SER A 387 -12.98 9.80 -17.99
C SER A 387 -11.72 9.00 -18.30
N LYS A 388 -11.83 7.92 -19.08
CA LYS A 388 -10.68 7.13 -19.52
C LYS A 388 -9.70 7.92 -20.39
N MET A 389 -10.16 8.94 -21.12
CA MET A 389 -9.27 9.79 -21.92
C MET A 389 -8.44 10.78 -21.08
N PHE A 390 -8.88 11.12 -19.86
CA PHE A 390 -8.19 12.11 -19.01
C PHE A 390 -7.53 11.51 -17.77
N ILE A 391 -7.89 10.27 -17.40
CA ILE A 391 -7.49 9.64 -16.14
C ILE A 391 -7.06 8.20 -16.45
N SER A 392 -5.76 7.89 -16.31
CA SER A 392 -5.27 6.50 -16.40
C SER A 392 -5.94 5.61 -15.35
N GLY A 393 -6.17 4.34 -15.66
CA GLY A 393 -6.77 3.39 -14.70
C GLY A 393 -5.76 2.79 -13.75
N GLY A 394 -4.64 2.38 -14.32
CA GLY A 394 -3.60 1.69 -13.61
C GLY A 394 -2.29 1.70 -14.36
N ARG A 395 -1.34 0.99 -13.75
CA ARG A 395 0.05 0.86 -14.17
C ARG A 395 0.45 -0.60 -14.01
N THR A 396 0.82 -1.22 -15.11
CA THR A 396 1.14 -2.66 -15.14
C THR A 396 2.56 -2.87 -15.65
N SER A 397 3.33 -3.62 -14.87
CA SER A 397 4.65 -4.15 -15.17
C SER A 397 4.48 -5.59 -15.68
N GLU A 398 5.06 -5.88 -16.85
CA GLU A 398 5.01 -7.20 -17.49
C GLU A 398 6.40 -7.72 -17.79
N ASP A 399 6.65 -8.98 -17.48
CA ASP A 399 7.85 -9.68 -17.95
C ASP A 399 7.69 -10.03 -19.42
N VAL A 400 8.62 -9.53 -20.24
CA VAL A 400 8.65 -9.76 -21.68
C VAL A 400 9.98 -10.36 -22.07
N LEU A 401 9.94 -11.54 -22.68
CA LEU A 401 11.12 -12.17 -23.27
C LEU A 401 11.49 -11.44 -24.56
N GLN A 402 12.66 -10.79 -24.59
CA GLN A 402 13.13 -10.15 -25.81
C GLN A 402 13.72 -11.20 -26.76
N SER A 403 13.23 -11.19 -28.01
CA SER A 403 13.80 -11.98 -29.11
C SER A 403 15.07 -11.31 -29.62
N GLY A 404 16.21 -11.72 -29.07
CA GLY A 404 17.54 -11.29 -29.50
C GLY A 404 18.50 -12.48 -29.60
N ALA A 405 19.77 -12.20 -29.91
CA ALA A 405 20.84 -13.22 -29.91
C ALA A 405 20.99 -13.91 -28.55
N VAL A 406 20.67 -13.20 -27.47
CA VAL A 406 20.55 -13.74 -26.11
C VAL A 406 19.12 -13.51 -25.65
N ARG A 407 18.44 -14.59 -25.25
CA ARG A 407 17.11 -14.52 -24.63
C ARG A 407 17.25 -13.88 -23.25
N GLN A 408 16.67 -12.69 -23.10
CA GLN A 408 16.69 -11.95 -21.84
C GLN A 408 15.29 -11.46 -21.48
N TRP A 409 14.90 -11.66 -20.22
CA TRP A 409 13.68 -11.13 -19.66
C TRP A 409 13.86 -9.65 -19.29
N VAL A 410 13.01 -8.79 -19.82
CA VAL A 410 12.91 -7.39 -19.43
C VAL A 410 11.53 -7.09 -18.87
N VAL A 411 11.40 -6.06 -18.05
CA VAL A 411 10.09 -5.57 -17.60
C VAL A 411 9.66 -4.44 -18.52
N LYS A 412 8.43 -4.52 -19.05
CA LYS A 412 7.78 -3.39 -19.71
C LYS A 412 6.70 -2.82 -18.81
N ILE A 413 6.69 -1.51 -18.70
CA ILE A 413 5.65 -0.78 -17.96
C ILE A 413 4.66 -0.20 -18.96
N LYS A 414 3.38 -0.36 -18.68
CA LYS A 414 2.28 0.18 -19.48
C LYS A 414 1.24 0.80 -18.58
N SER A 415 0.70 1.93 -19.01
CA SER A 415 -0.55 2.46 -18.47
C SER A 415 -1.72 1.61 -18.98
N THR A 416 -2.68 1.29 -18.11
CA THR A 416 -3.86 0.47 -18.43
C THR A 416 -5.14 1.24 -18.09
N ASP A 417 -6.26 0.86 -18.71
CA ASP A 417 -7.59 1.40 -18.33
C ASP A 417 -8.24 0.60 -17.19
N GLN A 418 -7.67 -0.55 -16.86
CA GLN A 418 -8.00 -1.38 -15.71
C GLN A 418 -7.71 -0.64 -14.42
N SER A 419 -8.49 -0.93 -13.38
CA SER A 419 -8.32 -0.34 -12.06
C SER A 419 -7.31 -1.10 -11.19
N VAL A 420 -6.88 -2.29 -11.62
CA VAL A 420 -5.79 -3.05 -11.00
C VAL A 420 -4.47 -2.65 -11.66
N SER A 421 -3.46 -2.38 -10.84
CA SER A 421 -2.07 -2.19 -11.22
C SER A 421 -1.26 -3.36 -10.69
N ARG A 422 -0.54 -4.07 -11.56
CA ARG A 422 0.45 -5.09 -11.18
C ARG A 422 1.83 -4.46 -11.32
N MET A 423 2.47 -4.11 -10.22
CA MET A 423 3.70 -3.31 -10.24
C MET A 423 4.90 -4.13 -9.78
N GLU A 424 5.98 -4.11 -10.55
CA GLU A 424 7.24 -4.70 -10.13
C GLU A 424 7.75 -4.00 -8.86
N LEU A 425 8.37 -4.71 -7.93
CA LEU A 425 8.64 -4.22 -6.57
C LEU A 425 9.47 -2.91 -6.55
N SER A 426 10.47 -2.76 -7.42
CA SER A 426 11.27 -1.53 -7.50
C SER A 426 10.47 -0.37 -8.10
N ASP A 427 9.55 -0.65 -9.04
CA ASP A 427 8.59 0.32 -9.57
C ASP A 427 7.59 0.76 -8.50
N PHE A 428 7.01 -0.20 -7.77
CA PHE A 428 6.09 0.03 -6.65
C PHE A 428 6.71 0.94 -5.59
N CYS A 429 7.92 0.62 -5.12
CA CYS A 429 8.60 1.42 -4.11
C CYS A 429 8.84 2.87 -4.58
N GLN A 430 9.15 3.09 -5.86
CA GLN A 430 9.41 4.43 -6.40
C GLN A 430 8.15 5.19 -6.82
N ALA A 431 6.99 4.54 -6.86
CA ALA A 431 5.75 5.13 -7.37
C ALA A 431 4.84 5.67 -6.27
N PHE A 432 5.05 5.25 -5.03
CA PHE A 432 4.21 5.63 -3.88
C PHE A 432 5.06 6.31 -2.81
N ALA A 433 4.48 7.34 -2.20
CA ALA A 433 5.12 8.11 -1.14
C ALA A 433 4.77 7.57 0.26
N PHE A 434 3.57 6.99 0.41
CA PHE A 434 3.05 6.54 1.70
C PHE A 434 2.47 5.13 1.60
N ILE A 435 2.67 4.35 2.66
CA ILE A 435 2.06 3.05 2.87
C ILE A 435 1.49 3.02 4.29
N ASP A 436 0.21 2.70 4.41
CA ASP A 436 -0.44 2.45 5.70
C ASP A 436 -0.72 0.95 5.83
N ALA A 437 -0.38 0.39 6.98
CA ALA A 437 -0.67 -1.00 7.32
C ALA A 437 -1.41 -1.06 8.66
N PHE A 438 -2.58 -1.69 8.64
CA PHE A 438 -3.50 -1.66 9.77
C PHE A 438 -3.52 -2.96 10.55
N SER A 439 -4.06 -2.92 11.77
CA SER A 439 -4.39 -4.14 12.53
C SER A 439 -5.44 -4.99 11.82
N ALA A 440 -5.51 -6.28 12.14
CA ALA A 440 -6.38 -7.23 11.47
C ALA A 440 -7.87 -6.81 11.41
N VAL A 441 -8.54 -7.02 10.28
CA VAL A 441 -9.96 -6.67 10.05
C VAL A 441 -10.76 -7.90 9.66
N THR A 442 -10.97 -8.79 10.64
CA THR A 442 -11.94 -9.89 10.56
C THR A 442 -13.22 -9.52 11.30
N VAL A 443 -14.32 -10.22 11.01
CA VAL A 443 -15.57 -10.11 11.78
C VAL A 443 -15.31 -10.29 13.28
N GLN A 444 -14.50 -11.30 13.65
CA GLN A 444 -14.11 -11.55 15.03
C GLN A 444 -13.34 -10.37 15.64
N ALA A 445 -12.29 -9.88 15.00
CA ALA A 445 -11.48 -8.77 15.52
C ALA A 445 -12.31 -7.49 15.72
N MET A 446 -13.22 -7.22 14.78
CA MET A 446 -14.15 -6.11 14.88
C MET A 446 -15.15 -6.27 16.04
N ASN A 447 -15.68 -7.48 16.26
CA ASN A 447 -16.58 -7.76 17.38
C ASN A 447 -15.85 -7.72 18.74
N GLU A 448 -14.59 -8.13 18.79
CA GLU A 448 -13.75 -8.01 19.99
C GLU A 448 -13.52 -6.54 20.37
N ARG A 449 -13.28 -5.66 19.39
CA ARG A 449 -13.20 -4.20 19.62
C ARG A 449 -14.52 -3.64 20.18
N VAL A 450 -15.66 -4.09 19.66
CA VAL A 450 -16.98 -3.70 20.20
C VAL A 450 -17.14 -4.14 21.66
N LYS A 451 -16.79 -5.40 21.97
CA LYS A 451 -16.90 -5.95 23.35
C LYS A 451 -15.96 -5.28 24.35
N ALA A 452 -14.78 -4.85 23.92
CA ALA A 452 -13.80 -4.20 24.79
C ALA A 452 -14.35 -2.89 25.38
N ASP A 453 -15.14 -2.12 24.61
CA ASP A 453 -15.77 -0.88 25.08
C ASP A 453 -16.89 -1.16 26.12
N CYS A 454 -17.73 -2.18 25.89
CA CYS A 454 -18.82 -2.53 26.82
C CYS A 454 -18.32 -2.90 28.25
N ARG A 455 -17.13 -3.49 28.36
CA ARG A 455 -16.54 -3.85 29.66
C ARG A 455 -16.09 -2.63 30.48
N LEU A 456 -15.62 -1.57 29.83
CA LEU A 456 -15.18 -0.35 30.51
C LEU A 456 -16.36 0.40 31.14
N VAL A 457 -17.56 0.30 30.56
CA VAL A 457 -18.77 0.96 31.07
C VAL A 457 -19.36 0.22 32.27
N SER A 458 -19.28 -1.11 32.30
CA SER A 458 -19.83 -1.95 33.38
C SER A 458 -18.94 -2.01 34.63
N GLY A 459 -17.63 -1.85 34.48
CA GLY A 459 -16.66 -1.89 35.61
C GLY A 459 -16.63 -0.66 36.52
N ASN A 460 -17.27 0.45 36.15
CA ASN A 460 -17.33 1.68 36.96
C ASN A 460 -18.63 1.84 37.77
N LYS A 461 -19.44 0.77 37.87
CA LYS A 461 -20.54 0.66 38.84
C LYS A 461 -20.11 -0.26 39.98
N CYS A 462 -19.29 0.26 40.90
CA CYS A 462 -19.04 -0.34 42.20
C CYS A 462 -19.15 0.73 43.27
#